data_AF-A0A1D7QFF1-F1
#
_entry.id   AF-A0A1D7QFF1-F1
#
_cell.length_a   1.000
_cell.length_b   1.000
_cell.length_c   1.000
_cell.angle_alpha   90.00
_cell.angle_beta   90.00
_cell.angle_gamma   90.00
#
_symmetry.space_group_name_H-M   'P 1'
#
loop_
_entity.id
_entity.type
_entity.pdbx_description
1 polymer ?
#
loop_
_entity_poly.entity_id
_entity_poly.type
_entity_poly.pdbx_seq_one_letter_code
_entity_poly.pdbx_strand_id
1 'polypeptide(L)'
;MKNLKIKTHRKNLFAAVALFSFAAFFTPESAFAQQSGISRTNLQRHNIEILGYETIQARIDFEPDSAFGMHSHPGEEIIYVLEGIFEYQIEGEKPVVLKAGEVLFIPAGKNHSAKNIGKVKASELATYIVRKDKPLLVMKK
;
A
#
# COMPACT_ATOMS: atom_id res chain seq x y z
N MET A 1 20.03 -6.82 -86.39
CA MET A 1 18.57 -6.65 -86.14
C MET A 1 18.28 -6.94 -84.68
N LYS A 2 17.50 -6.08 -84.03
CA LYS A 2 17.16 -6.09 -82.59
C LYS A 2 16.19 -7.22 -82.22
N ASN A 3 16.07 -7.43 -80.90
CA ASN A 3 14.96 -8.02 -80.11
C ASN A 3 15.17 -9.47 -79.62
N LEU A 4 14.82 -9.87 -78.40
CA LEU A 4 14.38 -9.23 -77.13
C LEU A 4 14.13 -10.39 -76.13
N LYS A 5 14.00 -10.07 -74.82
CA LYS A 5 13.21 -10.79 -73.78
C LYS A 5 13.87 -12.06 -73.18
N ILE A 6 13.82 -12.39 -71.88
CA ILE A 6 13.10 -11.90 -70.68
C ILE A 6 13.87 -12.35 -69.42
N LYS A 7 13.80 -11.50 -68.38
CA LYS A 7 14.13 -11.74 -66.97
C LYS A 7 13.44 -12.97 -66.36
N THR A 8 14.11 -13.65 -65.43
CA THR A 8 13.46 -14.00 -64.15
C THR A 8 14.44 -14.01 -62.98
N HIS A 9 13.95 -13.52 -61.85
CA HIS A 9 14.68 -13.15 -60.64
C HIS A 9 14.99 -14.33 -59.72
N ARG A 10 16.22 -14.28 -59.16
CA ARG A 10 16.62 -14.43 -57.74
C ARG A 10 15.73 -15.32 -56.84
N LYS A 11 16.38 -16.16 -56.03
CA LYS A 11 16.76 -15.80 -54.63
C LYS A 11 17.57 -16.92 -53.98
N ASN A 12 18.61 -16.50 -53.28
CA ASN A 12 19.62 -17.32 -52.64
C ASN A 12 19.05 -18.11 -51.47
N LEU A 13 19.43 -19.38 -51.40
CA LEU A 13 19.21 -20.31 -50.31
C LEU A 13 20.28 -20.05 -49.23
N PHE A 14 19.91 -19.57 -48.05
CA PHE A 14 20.78 -19.66 -46.86
C PHE A 14 19.97 -20.03 -45.62
N ALA A 15 20.60 -20.91 -44.84
CA ALA A 15 20.04 -21.76 -43.83
C ALA A 15 19.83 -21.10 -42.45
N ALA A 16 18.87 -21.68 -41.72
CA ALA A 16 18.86 -22.00 -40.28
C ALA A 16 19.43 -21.02 -39.25
N VAL A 17 18.58 -20.61 -38.29
CA VAL A 17 18.89 -20.62 -36.85
C VAL A 17 17.59 -20.85 -36.06
N ALA A 18 17.59 -21.88 -35.21
CA ALA A 18 16.53 -22.18 -34.25
C ALA A 18 16.48 -21.11 -33.15
N LEU A 19 15.33 -20.47 -32.97
CA LEU A 19 15.08 -19.55 -31.86
C LEU A 19 14.32 -20.28 -30.76
N PHE A 20 15.06 -20.60 -29.69
CA PHE A 20 14.52 -20.98 -28.38
C PHE A 20 13.56 -19.89 -27.89
N SER A 21 12.27 -20.20 -27.85
CA SER A 21 11.26 -19.37 -27.21
C SER A 21 11.35 -19.50 -25.69
N PHE A 22 12.24 -18.73 -25.07
CA PHE A 22 12.21 -18.44 -23.64
C PHE A 22 11.27 -17.25 -23.42
N ALA A 23 9.97 -17.48 -23.49
CA ALA A 23 8.98 -16.51 -23.01
C ALA A 23 8.98 -16.59 -21.48
N ALA A 24 9.83 -15.77 -20.86
CA ALA A 24 9.83 -15.55 -19.44
C ALA A 24 8.42 -15.16 -18.98
N PHE A 25 7.87 -15.92 -18.03
CA PHE A 25 6.67 -15.57 -17.30
C PHE A 25 6.93 -14.25 -16.56
N PHE A 26 6.47 -13.13 -17.11
CA PHE A 26 6.30 -11.90 -16.35
C PHE A 26 5.04 -12.07 -15.49
N THR A 27 5.20 -12.52 -14.25
CA THR A 27 4.17 -12.35 -13.23
C THR A 27 4.30 -10.93 -12.68
N PRO A 28 3.28 -10.05 -12.79
CA PRO A 28 3.29 -8.81 -12.03
C PRO A 28 3.18 -9.17 -10.54
N GLU A 29 4.29 -8.99 -9.83
CA GLU A 29 4.37 -9.12 -8.39
C GLU A 29 3.85 -7.83 -7.74
N SER A 30 2.53 -7.77 -7.51
CA SER A 30 1.93 -6.89 -6.49
C SER A 30 0.44 -7.19 -6.32
N ALA A 31 0.12 -8.27 -5.62
CA ALA A 31 -1.18 -8.41 -4.97
C ALA A 31 -0.95 -8.25 -3.47
N PHE A 32 -0.92 -6.99 -2.99
CA PHE A 32 -1.23 -6.77 -1.58
C PHE A 32 -2.69 -7.18 -1.42
N ALA A 33 -2.96 -8.23 -0.65
CA ALA A 33 -4.31 -8.58 -0.27
C ALA A 33 -4.95 -7.36 0.41
N GLN A 34 -5.88 -6.71 -0.28
CA GLN A 34 -6.71 -5.67 0.33
C GLN A 34 -7.49 -6.37 1.45
N GLN A 35 -7.22 -6.01 2.71
CA GLN A 35 -8.06 -6.43 3.82
C GLN A 35 -9.48 -5.95 3.49
N SER A 36 -10.42 -6.88 3.30
CA SER A 36 -11.75 -6.57 2.79
C SER A 36 -12.41 -5.49 3.65
N GLY A 37 -12.83 -4.38 3.03
CA GLY A 37 -13.52 -3.29 3.73
C GLY A 37 -12.62 -2.21 4.34
N ILE A 38 -11.30 -2.24 4.14
CA ILE A 38 -10.41 -1.15 4.56
C ILE A 38 -9.82 -0.48 3.33
N SER A 39 -9.84 0.85 3.28
CA SER A 39 -9.18 1.62 2.23
C SER A 39 -8.35 2.75 2.82
N ARG A 40 -7.28 3.11 2.11
CA ARG A 40 -6.33 4.16 2.50
C ARG A 40 -6.19 5.14 1.36
N THR A 41 -6.45 6.42 1.66
CA THR A 41 -6.17 7.53 0.75
C THR A 41 -4.98 8.31 1.30
N ASN A 42 -3.84 8.27 0.61
CA ASN A 42 -2.69 9.10 0.96
C ASN A 42 -3.00 10.56 0.62
N LEU A 43 -2.78 11.48 1.57
CA LEU A 43 -3.12 12.89 1.42
C LEU A 43 -1.88 13.75 1.19
N GLN A 44 -0.87 13.59 2.03
CA GLN A 44 0.38 14.33 1.93
C GLN A 44 1.54 13.53 2.52
N ARG A 45 2.76 13.84 2.07
CA ARG A 45 4.01 13.26 2.55
C ARG A 45 5.13 14.28 2.37
N HIS A 46 5.85 14.59 3.43
CA HIS A 46 6.92 15.58 3.42
C HIS A 46 8.07 15.18 4.32
N ASN A 47 9.30 15.50 3.91
CA ASN A 47 10.40 15.55 4.86
C ASN A 47 10.09 16.63 5.91
N ILE A 48 10.42 16.37 7.16
CA ILE A 48 10.36 17.36 8.22
C ILE A 48 11.78 17.78 8.62
N GLU A 49 11.91 18.82 9.44
CA GLU A 49 13.22 19.34 9.87
C GLU A 49 14.07 18.32 10.63
N ILE A 50 13.42 17.32 11.24
CA ILE A 50 14.10 16.24 11.94
C ILE A 50 14.79 15.32 10.93
N LEU A 51 16.13 15.32 10.96
CA LEU A 51 16.95 14.52 10.05
C LEU A 51 16.57 13.03 10.12
N GLY A 52 16.27 12.45 8.97
CA GLY A 52 15.92 11.03 8.83
C GLY A 52 14.44 10.71 9.09
N TYR A 53 13.59 11.72 9.30
CA TYR A 53 12.14 11.55 9.46
C TYR A 53 11.35 12.22 8.34
N GLU A 54 10.16 11.69 8.10
CA GLU A 54 9.14 12.28 7.26
C GLU A 54 7.79 12.26 7.99
N THR A 55 6.93 13.20 7.62
CA THR A 55 5.51 13.13 7.97
C THR A 55 4.72 12.56 6.80
N ILE A 56 3.74 11.72 7.11
CA ILE A 56 2.78 11.20 6.15
C ILE A 56 1.40 11.42 6.76
N GLN A 57 0.44 11.86 5.95
CA GLN A 57 -0.95 11.91 6.37
C GLN A 57 -1.80 11.08 5.41
N ALA A 58 -2.69 10.27 5.95
CA ALA A 58 -3.63 9.47 5.19
C ALA A 58 -5.00 9.49 5.85
N ARG A 59 -6.05 9.43 5.03
CA ARG A 59 -7.39 9.07 5.46
C ARG A 59 -7.51 7.56 5.37
N ILE A 60 -7.94 6.92 6.46
CA ILE A 60 -8.25 5.49 6.47
C ILE A 60 -9.75 5.33 6.65
N ASP A 61 -10.39 4.54 5.80
CA ASP A 61 -11.81 4.24 5.85
C ASP A 61 -12.01 2.74 6.14
N PHE A 62 -12.88 2.45 7.09
CA PHE A 62 -13.26 1.12 7.54
C PHE A 62 -14.76 0.90 7.33
N GLU A 63 -15.12 -0.07 6.50
CA GLU A 63 -16.49 -0.58 6.40
C GLU A 63 -16.94 -1.20 7.74
N PRO A 64 -18.26 -1.35 7.97
CA PRO A 64 -18.77 -2.00 9.17
C PRO A 64 -18.10 -3.35 9.43
N ASP A 65 -17.80 -3.62 10.71
CA ASP A 65 -17.13 -4.84 11.20
C ASP A 65 -15.71 -5.12 10.67
N SER A 66 -15.16 -4.25 9.80
CA SER A 66 -13.79 -4.39 9.33
C SER A 66 -12.78 -4.08 10.44
N ALA A 67 -11.66 -4.80 10.43
CA ALA A 67 -10.61 -4.68 11.42
C ALA A 67 -9.23 -4.79 10.77
N PHE A 68 -8.31 -3.96 11.25
CA PHE A 68 -6.92 -3.99 10.86
C PHE A 68 -6.10 -4.56 12.01
N GLY A 69 -5.39 -5.65 11.71
CA GLY A 69 -4.70 -6.45 12.71
C GLY A 69 -3.57 -5.71 13.41
N MET A 70 -3.03 -6.36 14.43
CA MET A 70 -1.96 -5.80 15.25
C MET A 70 -0.71 -5.51 14.41
N HIS A 71 -0.24 -4.26 14.42
CA HIS A 71 0.90 -3.80 13.62
C HIS A 71 1.63 -2.63 14.29
N SER A 72 2.77 -2.24 13.76
CA SER A 72 3.56 -1.11 14.28
C SER A 72 4.13 -0.24 13.16
N HIS A 73 4.51 0.99 13.53
CA HIS A 73 5.15 1.97 12.66
C HIS A 73 6.56 2.31 13.17
N PRO A 74 7.52 2.64 12.28
CA PRO A 74 8.87 3.06 12.66
C PRO A 74 8.89 4.53 13.10
N GLY A 75 7.99 4.91 14.01
CA GLY A 75 7.74 6.26 14.48
C GLY A 75 6.33 6.40 15.07
N GLU A 76 5.96 7.60 15.50
CA GLU A 76 4.67 7.90 16.11
C GLU A 76 3.53 7.94 15.08
N GLU A 77 2.32 7.65 15.56
CA GLU A 77 1.07 7.91 14.84
C GLU A 77 0.12 8.73 15.71
N ILE A 78 -0.45 9.76 15.11
CA ILE A 78 -1.44 10.65 15.69
C ILE A 78 -2.73 10.50 14.91
N ILE A 79 -3.78 10.06 15.59
CA ILE A 79 -5.08 9.74 15.02
C ILE A 79 -6.10 10.80 15.43
N TYR A 80 -6.90 11.23 14.47
CA TYR A 80 -8.14 11.97 14.69
C TYR A 80 -9.30 11.23 14.03
N VAL A 81 -10.33 10.86 14.81
CA VAL A 81 -11.50 10.16 14.26
C VAL A 81 -12.41 11.17 13.57
N LEU A 82 -12.66 10.96 12.27
CA LEU A 82 -13.49 11.83 11.44
C LEU A 82 -14.97 11.46 11.54
N GLU A 83 -15.28 10.17 11.48
CA GLU A 83 -16.65 9.63 11.53
C GLU A 83 -16.67 8.19 12.04
N GLY A 84 -17.82 7.73 12.52
CA GLY A 84 -18.03 6.36 12.98
C GLY A 84 -17.55 6.09 14.41
N ILE A 85 -17.34 4.80 14.71
CA ILE A 85 -16.95 4.31 16.04
C ILE A 85 -15.84 3.26 15.88
N PHE A 86 -14.66 3.58 16.41
CA PHE A 86 -13.53 2.68 16.43
C PHE A 86 -13.32 2.07 17.81
N GLU A 87 -12.91 0.82 17.85
CA GLU A 87 -12.18 0.24 18.98
C GLU A 87 -10.71 0.14 18.59
N TYR A 88 -9.83 0.73 19.40
CA TYR A 88 -8.39 0.56 19.29
C TYR A 88 -7.87 -0.29 20.44
N GLN A 89 -6.80 -1.03 20.16
CA GLN A 89 -6.04 -1.76 21.17
C GLN A 89 -4.56 -1.48 20.96
N ILE A 90 -3.93 -0.80 21.92
CA ILE A 90 -2.47 -0.65 22.00
C ILE A 90 -1.92 -1.76 22.90
N GLU A 91 -0.88 -2.47 22.47
CA GLU A 91 -0.32 -3.59 23.22
C GLU A 91 0.10 -3.20 24.64
N GLY A 92 -0.43 -3.95 25.62
CA GLY A 92 -0.18 -3.72 27.05
C GLY A 92 -1.13 -2.73 27.70
N GLU A 93 -2.06 -2.14 26.94
CA GLU A 93 -3.06 -1.21 27.44
C GLU A 93 -4.47 -1.83 27.38
N LYS A 94 -5.47 -1.16 27.97
CA LYS A 94 -6.88 -1.57 27.81
C LYS A 94 -7.38 -1.07 26.44
N PRO A 95 -8.30 -1.78 25.77
CA PRO A 95 -8.94 -1.25 24.57
C PRO A 95 -9.63 0.08 24.87
N VAL A 96 -9.62 0.98 23.89
CA VAL A 96 -10.31 2.27 23.94
C VAL A 96 -11.29 2.37 22.79
N VAL A 97 -12.49 2.92 23.07
CA VAL A 97 -13.50 3.18 22.04
C VAL A 97 -13.53 4.67 21.77
N LEU A 98 -13.34 5.04 20.50
CA LEU A 98 -13.28 6.43 20.05
C LEU A 98 -14.34 6.71 18.97
N LYS A 99 -14.87 7.93 18.99
CA LYS A 99 -15.90 8.47 18.09
C LYS A 99 -15.40 9.73 17.41
N ALA A 100 -16.18 10.22 16.45
CA ALA A 100 -15.89 11.47 15.73
C ALA A 100 -15.48 12.62 16.68
N GLY A 101 -14.35 13.25 16.38
CA GLY A 101 -13.77 14.33 17.17
C GLY A 101 -12.77 13.90 18.24
N GLU A 102 -12.69 12.61 18.57
CA GLU A 102 -11.75 12.08 19.54
C GLU A 102 -10.41 11.69 18.89
N VAL A 103 -9.36 11.61 19.71
CA VAL A 103 -7.98 11.45 19.25
C VAL A 103 -7.28 10.29 19.96
N LEU A 104 -6.28 9.73 19.31
CA LEU A 104 -5.36 8.75 19.89
C LEU A 104 -3.93 9.07 19.50
N PHE A 105 -3.01 8.90 20.44
CA PHE A 105 -1.58 8.95 20.18
C PHE A 105 -1.01 7.54 20.37
N ILE A 106 -0.32 7.04 19.35
CA ILE A 106 0.34 5.74 19.37
C ILE A 106 1.86 5.98 19.44
N PRO A 107 2.52 5.58 20.53
CA PRO A 107 3.96 5.75 20.65
C PRO A 107 4.74 4.95 19.60
N ALA A 108 5.94 5.44 19.26
CA ALA A 108 6.79 4.82 18.25
C ALA A 108 7.04 3.32 18.53
N GLY A 109 6.84 2.50 17.50
CA GLY A 109 7.06 1.05 17.56
C GLY A 109 6.07 0.26 18.40
N LYS A 110 5.04 0.89 18.99
CA LYS A 110 4.00 0.17 19.71
C LYS A 110 3.08 -0.58 18.75
N ASN A 111 2.87 -1.86 19.04
CA ASN A 111 1.88 -2.65 18.36
C ASN A 111 0.48 -2.14 18.70
N HIS A 112 -0.35 -1.92 17.69
CA HIS A 112 -1.72 -1.51 17.86
C HIS A 112 -2.63 -2.07 16.74
N SER A 113 -3.94 -2.12 17.00
CA SER A 113 -4.97 -2.50 16.03
C SER A 113 -6.14 -1.55 16.09
N ALA A 114 -6.93 -1.51 15.01
CA ALA A 114 -8.16 -0.72 14.92
C ALA A 114 -9.28 -1.58 14.35
N LYS A 115 -10.49 -1.42 14.88
CA LYS A 115 -11.70 -2.08 14.38
C LYS A 115 -12.84 -1.08 14.32
N ASN A 116 -13.59 -1.07 13.23
CA ASN A 116 -14.90 -0.43 13.21
C ASN A 116 -15.92 -1.34 13.91
N ILE A 117 -16.41 -0.90 15.08
CA ILE A 117 -17.42 -1.61 15.86
C ILE A 117 -18.83 -1.03 15.66
N GLY A 118 -18.95 -0.03 14.79
CA GLY A 118 -20.21 0.58 14.39
C GLY A 118 -20.93 -0.17 13.27
N LYS A 119 -22.14 0.29 12.96
CA LYS A 119 -22.98 -0.25 11.87
C LYS A 119 -22.85 0.52 10.55
N VAL A 120 -22.03 1.57 10.55
CA VAL A 120 -21.78 2.44 9.40
C VAL A 120 -20.29 2.56 9.18
N LYS A 121 -19.88 3.06 8.00
CA LYS A 121 -18.48 3.35 7.72
C LYS A 121 -17.87 4.26 8.80
N ALA A 122 -16.65 3.95 9.22
CA ALA A 122 -15.85 4.77 10.11
C ALA A 122 -14.61 5.28 9.37
N SER A 123 -14.16 6.49 9.69
CA SER A 123 -12.98 7.07 9.06
C SER A 123 -12.12 7.82 10.06
N GLU A 124 -10.82 7.76 9.83
CA GLU A 124 -9.82 8.46 10.64
C GLU A 124 -8.84 9.23 9.73
N LEU A 125 -8.24 10.26 10.30
CA LEU A 125 -7.06 10.91 9.77
C LEU A 125 -5.86 10.42 10.57
N ALA A 126 -5.02 9.60 9.93
CA ALA A 126 -3.78 9.11 10.50
C ALA A 126 -2.62 9.99 10.04
N THR A 127 -1.95 10.61 11.01
CA THR A 127 -0.74 11.42 10.79
C THR A 127 0.46 10.69 11.40
N TYR A 128 1.40 10.31 10.56
CA TYR A 128 2.61 9.59 10.92
C TYR A 128 3.78 10.56 11.00
N ILE A 129 4.66 10.36 11.98
CA ILE A 129 6.01 10.93 12.02
C ILE A 129 6.97 9.75 12.09
N VAL A 130 7.57 9.38 10.96
CA VAL A 130 8.24 8.09 10.82
C VAL A 130 9.62 8.20 10.21
N ARG A 131 10.47 7.21 10.48
CA ARG A 131 11.79 7.09 9.86
C ARG A 131 11.66 6.86 8.37
N LYS A 132 12.42 7.65 7.61
CA LYS A 132 12.59 7.47 6.16
C LYS A 132 13.19 6.10 5.84
N ASP A 133 12.90 5.63 4.63
CA ASP A 133 13.48 4.41 4.06
C ASP A 133 13.20 3.14 4.89
N LYS A 134 12.18 3.19 5.74
CA LYS A 134 11.64 2.04 6.48
C LYS A 134 10.23 1.73 5.94
N PRO A 135 9.81 0.45 5.96
CA PRO A 135 8.42 0.12 5.73
C PRO A 135 7.53 0.92 6.69
N LEU A 136 6.53 1.62 6.15
CA LEU A 136 5.64 2.44 6.99
C LEU A 136 4.99 1.59 8.08
N LEU A 137 4.67 0.34 7.77
CA LEU A 137 3.94 -0.58 8.62
C LEU A 137 4.63 -1.94 8.65
N VAL A 138 4.67 -2.56 9.83
CA VAL A 138 5.09 -3.94 10.03
C VAL A 138 4.00 -4.69 10.80
N MET A 139 3.45 -5.74 10.20
CA MET A 139 2.48 -6.61 10.87
C MET A 139 3.13 -7.38 12.02
N LYS A 140 2.44 -7.47 13.16
CA LYS A 140 2.83 -8.38 14.22
C LYS A 140 2.51 -9.81 13.78
N LYS A 141 3.52 -10.68 13.84
CA LYS A 141 3.37 -12.12 13.56
C LYS A 141 2.63 -12.83 14.69
#